data_AF-A0A847GEQ3-F1
#
_entry.id   AF-A0A847GEQ3-F1
#
_cell.length_a   1.000
_cell.length_b   1.000
_cell.length_c   1.000
_cell.angle_alpha   90.00
_cell.angle_beta   90.00
_cell.angle_gamma   90.00
#
_symmetry.space_group_name_H-M   'P 1'
#
loop_
_entity.id
_entity.type
_entity.pdbx_description
1 polymer ?
#
loop_
_entity_poly.entity_id
_entity_poly.type
_entity_poly.pdbx_seq_one_letter_code
_entity_poly.pdbx_strand_id
1 'polypeptide(L)' 'RNAEWNYLFGAVLLRQGETDKAVLYFGIAARQKPACAQYRTAFISAEAIRDRKRSAFQRIAEALFSARRKQG' A
#
# COMPACT_ATOMS: atom_id res chain seq x y z
N ARG A 1 5.15 -11.91 -17.41
CA ARG A 1 5.87 -11.49 -16.18
C ARG A 1 5.70 -12.58 -15.12
N ASN A 2 6.77 -12.99 -14.44
CA ASN A 2 6.75 -14.05 -13.42
C ASN A 2 6.60 -13.48 -12.00
N ALA A 3 6.53 -14.34 -10.98
CA ALA A 3 6.28 -13.91 -9.60
C ALA A 3 7.39 -12.99 -9.06
N GLU A 4 8.64 -13.33 -9.36
CA GLU A 4 9.81 -12.55 -8.96
C GLU A 4 9.84 -11.16 -9.58
N TRP A 5 9.52 -11.06 -10.88
CA TRP A 5 9.42 -9.79 -11.56
C TRP A 5 8.37 -8.89 -10.89
N ASN A 6 7.19 -9.44 -10.58
CA ASN A 6 6.13 -8.69 -9.92
C ASN A 6 6.55 -8.26 -8.49
N TYR A 7 7.24 -9.13 -7.75
CA TYR A 7 7.79 -8.79 -6.44
C TYR A 7 8.80 -7.65 -6.51
N LEU A 8 9.80 -7.74 -7.40
CA LEU A 8 10.84 -6.73 -7.53
C LEU A 8 10.27 -5.38 -7.99
N PHE A 9 9.33 -5.40 -8.94
CA PHE A 9 8.67 -4.18 -9.39
C PHE A 9 7.80 -3.55 -8.28
N GLY A 10 7.06 -4.37 -7.53
CA GLY A 10 6.34 -3.91 -6.34
C GLY A 10 7.26 -3.25 -5.31
N ALA A 11 8.46 -3.80 -5.09
CA ALA A 11 9.45 -3.22 -4.18
C ALA A 11 9.98 -1.86 -4.66
N VAL A 12 10.19 -1.68 -5.97
CA VAL A 12 10.55 -0.38 -6.56
C VAL A 12 9.44 0.65 -6.33
N LEU A 13 8.19 0.28 -6.62
CA LEU A 13 7.03 1.14 -6.45
C LEU A 13 6.84 1.55 -4.97
N LEU A 14 7.02 0.61 -4.05
CA LEU A 14 6.92 0.90 -2.61
C LEU A 14 7.96 1.94 -2.17
N ARG A 15 9.21 1.81 -2.65
CA ARG A 15 10.27 2.80 -2.38
C ARG A 15 9.97 4.17 -2.97
N GLN A 16 9.27 4.23 -4.10
CA GLN A 16 8.81 5.49 -4.71
C GLN A 16 7.58 6.08 -4.02
N GLY A 17 7.01 5.41 -3.02
CA GLY A 17 5.82 5.85 -2.32
C GLY A 17 4.50 5.46 -3.00
N GLU A 18 4.56 4.86 -4.19
CA GLU A 18 3.45 4.36 -5.02
C GLU A 18 2.80 3.11 -4.39
N THR A 19 2.23 3.29 -3.20
CA THR A 19 1.87 2.20 -2.29
C THR A 19 0.73 1.34 -2.85
N ASP A 20 -0.28 1.94 -3.48
CA ASP A 20 -1.39 1.21 -4.10
C ASP A 20 -0.91 0.29 -5.24
N LYS A 21 0.00 0.80 -6.08
CA LYS A 21 0.60 0.01 -7.15
C LYS A 21 1.48 -1.10 -6.57
N ALA A 22 2.25 -0.81 -5.52
CA ALA A 22 3.06 -1.83 -4.85
C ALA A 22 2.20 -2.99 -4.33
N VAL A 23 1.07 -2.69 -3.67
CA VAL A 23 0.10 -3.70 -3.20
C VAL A 23 -0.38 -4.59 -4.35
N LEU A 24 -0.75 -3.98 -5.49
CA LEU A 24 -1.20 -4.73 -6.67
C LEU A 24 -0.14 -5.75 -7.12
N TYR A 25 1.10 -5.31 -7.32
CA TYR A 25 2.17 -6.17 -7.84
C TYR A 25 2.64 -7.23 -6.84
N PHE A 26 2.72 -6.91 -5.54
CA PHE A 26 2.98 -7.92 -4.51
C PHE A 26 1.85 -8.95 -4.43
N GLY A 27 0.59 -8.54 -4.59
CA GLY A 27 -0.55 -9.44 -4.65
C GLY A 27 -0.49 -10.41 -5.84
N ILE A 28 -0.01 -9.96 -7.00
CA ILE A 28 0.23 -10.85 -8.15
C ILE A 28 1.34 -11.86 -7.83
N ALA A 29 2.46 -11.42 -7.27
CA ALA A 29 3.58 -12.30 -6.90
C ALA A 29 3.15 -13.37 -5.87
N ALA A 30 2.42 -12.96 -4.83
CA ALA A 30 1.92 -13.86 -3.79
C ALA A 30 0.93 -14.90 -4.34
N ARG A 31 0.04 -14.51 -5.28
CA ARG A 31 -0.89 -15.44 -5.93
C ARG A 31 -0.18 -16.41 -6.89
N GLN A 32 0.85 -15.97 -7.60
CA GLN A 32 1.62 -16.82 -8.51
C GLN A 32 2.50 -17.85 -7.77
N LYS A 33 2.99 -17.53 -6.57
CA LYS A 33 3.71 -18.47 -5.71
C LYS A 33 3.17 -18.44 -4.27
N PRO A 34 2.02 -19.12 -4.01
CA PRO A 34 1.39 -19.09 -2.70
C PRO A 34 2.27 -19.63 -1.58
N ALA A 35 3.19 -20.57 -1.85
CA ALA A 35 4.12 -21.11 -0.86
C ALA A 35 5.27 -20.17 -0.47
N CYS A 36 5.53 -19.12 -1.25
CA CYS A 36 6.61 -18.18 -0.98
C CYS A 36 6.23 -17.20 0.14
N ALA A 37 6.73 -17.46 1.35
CA ALA A 37 6.46 -16.61 2.52
C ALA A 37 6.89 -15.15 2.30
N GLN A 38 8.01 -14.92 1.61
CA GLN A 38 8.51 -13.57 1.30
C GLN A 38 7.49 -12.74 0.52
N TYR A 39 6.86 -13.32 -0.51
CA TYR A 39 5.89 -12.59 -1.33
C TYR A 39 4.59 -12.31 -0.56
N ARG A 40 4.13 -13.28 0.26
CA ARG A 40 2.98 -13.05 1.15
C ARG A 40 3.27 -11.95 2.16
N THR A 41 4.43 -11.96 2.81
CA THR A 41 4.83 -10.94 3.78
C THR A 41 4.93 -9.55 3.14
N ALA A 42 5.48 -9.47 1.92
CA ALA A 42 5.56 -8.20 1.18
C ALA A 42 4.17 -7.64 0.85
N PHE A 43 3.24 -8.50 0.43
CA PHE A 43 1.86 -8.11 0.18
C PHE A 43 1.16 -7.59 1.45
N ILE A 44 1.19 -8.36 2.55
CA ILE A 44 0.59 -7.96 3.83
C ILE A 44 1.18 -6.65 4.35
N SER A 45 2.50 -6.49 4.26
CA SER A 45 3.18 -5.27 4.71
C SER A 45 2.75 -4.05 3.89
N ALA A 46 2.64 -4.21 2.57
CA ALA A 46 2.21 -3.14 1.69
C ALA A 46 0.75 -2.73 1.95
N GLU A 47 -0.15 -3.68 2.23
CA GLU A 47 -1.54 -3.38 2.62
C GLU A 47 -1.59 -2.60 3.92
N ALA A 48 -0.83 -3.00 4.94
CA ALA A 48 -0.77 -2.28 6.20
C ALA A 48 -0.25 -0.83 6.03
N ILE A 49 0.73 -0.61 5.15
CA ILE A 49 1.24 0.74 4.84
C ILE A 49 0.16 1.57 4.13
N ARG A 50 -0.55 0.99 3.15
CA ARG A 50 -1.64 1.67 2.42
C ARG A 50 -2.73 2.12 3.38
N ASP A 51 -3.17 1.21 4.26
CA ASP A 51 -4.28 1.47 5.16
C ASP A 51 -3.90 2.53 6.21
N ARG A 52 -2.66 2.50 6.73
CA ARG A 52 -2.12 3.56 7.59
C ARG A 52 -2.12 4.91 6.88
N LYS A 53 -1.64 4.99 5.63
CA LYS A 53 -1.64 6.24 4.85
C LYS A 53 -3.06 6.79 4.65
N ARG A 54 -4.01 5.91 4.32
CA ARG A 54 -5.42 6.29 4.15
C ARG A 54 -6.04 6.80 5.44
N SER A 55 -5.80 6.12 6.56
CA SER A 55 -6.31 6.54 7.87
C SER A 55 -5.73 7.88 8.32
N ALA A 56 -4.43 8.12 8.08
CA ALA A 56 -3.79 9.39 8.37
C ALA A 56 -4.39 10.52 7.52
N PHE A 57 -4.58 10.29 6.22
CA PHE A 57 -5.22 11.26 5.33
C PHE A 57 -6.64 11.61 5.78
N GLN A 58 -7.45 10.61 6.14
CA GLN A 58 -8.80 10.82 6.61
C GLN A 58 -8.84 11.69 7.88
N ARG A 59 -7.99 11.41 8.86
CA ARG A 59 -7.91 12.19 10.10
C ARG A 59 -7.52 13.65 9.84
N ILE A 60 -6.57 13.88 8.94
CA ILE A 60 -6.15 15.24 8.55
C ILE A 60 -7.30 15.96 7.84
N ALA A 61 -7.98 15.29 6.91
CA ALA A 61 -9.12 15.86 6.20
C ALA A 61 -10.25 16.25 7.18
N GLU A 62 -10.62 15.37 8.10
CA GLU A 62 -11.62 15.63 9.15
C GLU A 62 -11.24 16.84 10.03
N ALA A 63 -9.97 16.93 10.45
CA ALA A 63 -9.46 18.07 11.21
C ALA A 63 -9.59 19.38 10.43
N LEU A 64 -9.22 19.40 9.15
CA LEU A 64 -9.34 20.59 8.29
C LEU A 64 -10.80 20.99 8.06
N PHE A 65 -11.69 20.03 7.81
CA PHE A 65 -13.12 20.30 7.64
C PHE A 65 -13.78 20.86 8.91
N SER A 66 -13.45 20.31 10.08
CA SER A 66 -13.98 20.79 11.36
C SER A 66 -13.49 22.19 11.72
N ALA A 67 -12.22 22.51 11.42
CA ALA A 67 -11.67 23.86 11.63
C ALA A 67 -12.36 24.92 10.76
N ARG A 68 -12.69 24.58 9.50
CA ARG A 68 -13.39 25.49 8.57
C ARG A 68 -14.82 25.80 8.99
N ARG A 69 -15.53 24.84 9.60
CA ARG A 69 -16.91 25.03 10.09
C ARG A 69 -17.04 25.90 11.35
N LYS A 70 -15.98 26.02 12.16
CA LYS A 70 -15.99 26.84 13.37
C LYS A 70 -15.74 28.34 13.13
N GLN A 71 -15.37 28.72 11.90
CA GLN A 71 -14.96 30.08 11.54
C GLN A 71 -16.00 30.84 10.68
N GLY A 72 -17.13 30.21 10.35
CA GLY A 72 -18.27 30.84 9.66
C GLY A 72 -19.51 30.75 10.52
#